data_AF-A0A0S6TWN6-F1
#
_entry.id   AF-A0A0S6TWN6-F1
#
_cell.length_a   1.000
_cell.length_b   1.000
_cell.length_c   1.000
_cell.angle_alpha   90.00
_cell.angle_beta   90.00
_cell.angle_gamma   90.00
#
_symmetry.space_group_name_H-M   'P 1'
#
loop_
_entity.id
_entity.type
_entity.pdbx_description
1 polymer ?
#
loop_
_entity_poly.entity_id
_entity_poly.type
_entity_poly.pdbx_seq_one_letter_code
_entity_poly.pdbx_strand_id
1 'polypeptide(L)'
;MKKLNNMQNEKKLLLESIDSVVSEINNIRRLFENASDPKLIDYAIYMEEALKAKYIYLLKEAKEKGIKVEYCDTIKEVEVG
;
A
#
# COMPACT_ATOMS: atom_id res chain seq x y z
N MET A 1 -3.68 -31.24 -4.04
CA MET A 1 -4.75 -30.40 -3.47
C MET A 1 -4.24 -29.38 -2.44
N LYS A 2 -3.42 -29.75 -1.42
CA LYS A 2 -2.91 -28.80 -0.40
C LYS A 2 -2.12 -27.59 -0.96
N LYS A 3 -1.28 -27.79 -1.98
CA LYS A 3 -0.46 -26.73 -2.60
C LYS A 3 -1.27 -25.63 -3.30
N LEU A 4 -2.43 -25.98 -3.89
CA LEU A 4 -3.28 -25.02 -4.60
C LEU A 4 -4.00 -24.07 -3.65
N ASN A 5 -4.53 -24.60 -2.54
CA ASN A 5 -5.17 -23.79 -1.50
C ASN A 5 -4.19 -22.82 -0.84
N ASN A 6 -2.92 -23.21 -0.67
CA ASN A 6 -1.91 -22.32 -0.09
C ASN A 6 -1.60 -21.12 -0.99
N MET A 7 -1.41 -21.36 -2.29
CA MET A 7 -1.15 -20.28 -3.26
C MET A 7 -2.34 -19.32 -3.39
N GLN A 8 -3.58 -19.83 -3.30
CA GLN A 8 -4.78 -18.99 -3.29
C GLN A 8 -4.87 -18.12 -2.04
N ASN A 9 -4.52 -18.67 -0.87
CA ASN A 9 -4.46 -17.91 0.38
C ASN A 9 -3.36 -16.84 0.35
N GLU A 10 -2.16 -17.17 -0.14
CA GLU A 10 -1.06 -16.22 -0.28
C GLU A 10 -1.42 -15.06 -1.23
N LYS A 11 -2.06 -15.37 -2.37
CA LYS A 11 -2.59 -14.34 -3.28
C LYS A 11 -3.59 -13.42 -2.58
N LYS A 12 -4.54 -14.00 -1.83
CA LYS A 12 -5.56 -13.24 -1.12
C LYS A 12 -4.94 -12.30 -0.08
N LEU A 13 -4.03 -12.82 0.74
CA LEU A 13 -3.33 -12.03 1.77
C LEU A 13 -2.51 -10.88 1.17
N LEU A 14 -1.86 -11.12 0.02
CA LEU A 14 -1.12 -10.07 -0.67
C LEU A 14 -2.03 -8.96 -1.17
N LEU A 15 -3.17 -9.30 -1.78
CA LEU A 15 -4.15 -8.32 -2.23
C LEU A 15 -4.75 -7.53 -1.06
N GLU A 16 -5.12 -8.20 0.03
CA GLU A 16 -5.62 -7.55 1.26
C GLU A 16 -4.57 -6.60 1.86
N SER A 17 -3.29 -6.98 1.80
CA SER A 17 -2.19 -6.11 2.27
C SER A 17 -2.04 -4.86 1.42
N ILE A 18 -2.20 -4.98 0.09
CA ILE A 18 -2.18 -3.86 -0.84
C ILE A 18 -3.34 -2.90 -0.54
N ASP A 19 -4.56 -3.43 -0.40
CA ASP A 19 -5.75 -2.62 -0.09
C ASP A 19 -5.66 -1.92 1.27
N SER A 20 -5.07 -2.61 2.27
CA SER A 20 -4.80 -2.02 3.59
C SER A 20 -3.85 -0.84 3.47
N VAL A 21 -2.74 -0.98 2.74
CA VAL A 21 -1.75 0.09 2.58
C VAL A 21 -2.36 1.29 1.86
N VAL A 22 -3.18 1.09 0.83
CA VAL A 22 -3.90 2.19 0.15
C VAL A 22 -4.83 2.91 1.13
N SER A 23 -5.55 2.17 1.97
CA SER A 23 -6.42 2.75 3.00
C SER A 23 -5.62 3.53 4.05
N GLU A 24 -4.47 3.00 4.48
CA GLU A 24 -3.55 3.66 5.41
C GLU A 24 -3.03 4.98 4.84
N ILE A 25 -2.62 5.00 3.56
CA ILE A 25 -2.18 6.24 2.87
C ILE A 25 -3.29 7.28 2.89
N ASN A 26 -4.53 6.90 2.56
CA ASN A 26 -5.67 7.82 2.59
C ASN A 26 -5.95 8.36 4.00
N ASN A 27 -5.79 7.53 5.03
CA ASN A 27 -5.95 7.96 6.42
C ASN A 27 -4.85 8.93 6.86
N ILE A 28 -3.60 8.69 6.46
CA ILE A 28 -2.47 9.59 6.76
C ILE A 28 -2.62 10.92 6.02
N ARG A 29 -3.11 10.93 4.78
CA ARG A 29 -3.44 12.17 4.06
C ARG A 29 -4.53 12.98 4.77
N ARG A 30 -5.59 12.31 5.22
CA ARG A 30 -6.62 12.97 6.05
C ARG A 30 -6.04 13.51 7.35
N LEU A 31 -5.11 12.80 7.99
CA LEU A 31 -4.41 13.29 9.17
C LEU A 31 -3.62 14.57 8.85
N PHE A 32 -2.84 14.57 7.77
CA PHE A 32 -2.09 15.75 7.32
C PHE A 32 -3.00 16.96 7.09
N GLU A 33 -4.12 16.76 6.39
CA GLU A 33 -5.09 17.82 6.07
C GLU A 33 -5.77 18.42 7.32
N ASN A 34 -5.96 17.62 8.37
CA ASN A 34 -6.71 18.04 9.56
C ASN A 34 -5.80 18.33 10.77
N ALA A 35 -4.51 18.03 10.70
CA ALA A 35 -3.57 18.25 11.80
C ALA A 35 -3.25 19.74 11.95
N SER A 36 -3.25 20.22 13.19
CA SER A 36 -2.79 21.58 13.54
C SER A 36 -1.51 21.57 14.37
N ASP A 37 -1.13 20.42 14.93
CA ASP A 37 0.15 20.25 15.63
C ASP A 37 1.27 20.03 14.59
N PRO A 38 2.31 20.88 14.55
CA PRO A 38 3.44 20.72 13.62
C PRO A 38 4.08 19.33 13.66
N LYS A 39 4.18 18.69 14.83
CA LYS A 39 4.76 17.36 14.96
C LYS A 39 3.89 16.27 14.34
N LEU A 40 2.57 16.45 14.37
CA LEU A 40 1.63 15.52 13.72
C LEU A 40 1.65 15.70 12.20
N ILE A 41 1.86 16.92 11.71
CA ILE A 41 2.07 17.21 10.29
C ILE A 41 3.35 16.51 9.82
N ASP A 42 4.47 16.70 10.51
CA ASP A 42 5.74 16.02 10.19
C ASP A 42 5.57 14.50 10.19
N TYR A 43 4.92 13.96 11.22
CA TYR A 43 4.61 12.54 11.30
C TYR A 43 3.82 12.04 10.08
N ALA A 44 2.80 12.78 9.66
CA ALA A 44 1.99 12.40 8.52
C ALA A 44 2.81 12.38 7.21
N ILE A 45 3.69 13.36 7.01
CA ILE A 45 4.61 13.40 5.85
C ILE A 45 5.51 12.16 5.85
N TYR A 46 6.21 11.88 6.96
CA TYR A 46 7.13 10.75 7.02
C TYR A 46 6.41 9.41 6.87
N MET A 47 5.21 9.27 7.44
CA MET A 47 4.45 8.04 7.29
C MET A 47 3.90 7.83 5.88
N GLU A 48 3.47 8.88 5.20
CA GLU A 48 3.01 8.73 3.82
C GLU A 48 4.13 8.17 2.94
N GLU A 49 5.35 8.68 3.08
CA GLU A 49 6.52 8.19 2.32
C GLU A 49 6.87 6.73 2.68
N ALA A 50 6.83 6.36 3.96
CA ALA A 50 7.05 4.98 4.38
C ALA A 50 5.97 4.02 3.82
N LEU A 51 4.71 4.46 3.79
CA LEU A 51 3.61 3.67 3.24
C LEU A 51 3.70 3.54 1.72
N LYS A 52 4.11 4.59 1.00
CA LYS A 52 4.40 4.53 -0.45
C LYS A 52 5.51 3.51 -0.75
N ALA A 53 6.59 3.51 0.02
CA ALA A 53 7.66 2.51 -0.13
C ALA A 53 7.14 1.07 0.10
N LYS A 54 6.32 0.86 1.13
CA LYS A 54 5.65 -0.43 1.39
C LYS A 54 4.73 -0.83 0.24
N TYR A 55 3.96 0.10 -0.32
CA TYR A 55 3.08 -0.14 -1.46
C TYR A 55 3.87 -0.63 -2.69
N ILE A 56 4.97 0.06 -3.04
CA ILE A 56 5.87 -0.34 -4.14
C ILE A 56 6.38 -1.77 -3.95
N TYR A 57 6.84 -2.09 -2.74
CA TYR A 57 7.33 -3.42 -2.42
C TYR A 57 6.25 -4.50 -2.66
N LEU A 58 5.02 -4.28 -2.17
CA LEU A 58 3.92 -5.23 -2.34
C LEU A 58 3.51 -5.39 -3.81
N LEU A 59 3.56 -4.31 -4.60
CA LEU A 59 3.32 -4.37 -6.05
C LEU A 59 4.40 -5.18 -6.77
N LYS A 60 5.68 -5.01 -6.40
CA LYS A 60 6.78 -5.83 -6.93
C LYS A 60 6.57 -7.31 -6.60
N GLU A 61 6.20 -7.62 -5.36
CA GLU A 61 5.89 -8.99 -4.93
C GLU A 61 4.71 -9.58 -5.72
N ALA A 62 3.66 -8.80 -5.98
CA ALA A 62 2.52 -9.24 -6.77
C ALA A 62 2.91 -9.53 -8.23
N LYS A 63 3.73 -8.65 -8.82
CA LYS A 63 4.27 -8.82 -10.18
C LYS A 63 5.11 -10.10 -10.30
N GLU A 64 6.01 -10.34 -9.36
CA GLU A 64 6.86 -11.55 -9.32
C GLU A 64 6.04 -12.84 -9.20
N LYS A 65 4.91 -12.77 -8.49
CA LYS A 65 3.96 -13.90 -8.35
C LYS A 65 2.95 -14.02 -9.50
N GLY A 66 3.02 -13.15 -10.51
CA GLY A 66 2.07 -13.13 -11.64
C GLY A 66 0.65 -12.75 -11.23
N ILE A 67 0.48 -12.05 -10.11
CA ILE A 67 -0.82 -11.61 -9.60
C ILE A 67 -1.13 -10.25 -10.23
N LYS A 68 -2.25 -10.17 -10.95
CA LYS A 68 -2.77 -8.91 -11.46
C LYS A 68 -3.36 -8.11 -10.31
N VAL A 69 -2.82 -6.91 -10.07
CA VAL A 69 -3.35 -5.92 -9.15
C VAL A 69 -4.11 -4.88 -9.97
N GLU A 70 -5.29 -4.49 -9.53
CA GLU A 70 -6.01 -3.34 -10.10
C GLU A 70 -5.43 -2.08 -9.46
N TYR A 71 -4.83 -1.21 -10.28
CA TYR A 71 -4.24 0.02 -9.78
C TYR A 71 -5.35 0.98 -9.38
N CYS A 72 -5.34 1.39 -8.12
CA CYS A 72 -6.15 2.50 -7.67
C CYS A 72 -5.46 3.79 -8.10
N ASP A 73 -6.09 4.58 -8.97
CA ASP A 73 -5.57 5.86 -9.51
C ASP A 73 -5.24 6.92 -8.43
N THR A 74 -5.41 6.61 -7.15
CA THR A 74 -5.19 7.52 -6.02
C THR A 74 -3.71 7.73 -5.69
N ILE A 75 -2.82 6.90 -6.23
CA ILE A 75 -1.36 7.00 -6.04
C ILE A 75 -0.71 7.30 -7.40
N LYS A 76 -0.88 8.52 -7.92
CA LYS A 76 -0.34 8.93 -9.24
C LYS A 76 1.16 9.22 -9.25
N GLU A 77 1.80 9.28 -8.09
CA GLU A 77 3.19 9.77 -7.93
C GLU A 77 4.13 8.72 -7.37
N VAL A 78 4.10 7.52 -7.95
CA VAL A 78 5.08 6.49 -7.60
C VAL A 78 5.66 5.99 -8.92
N GLU A 79 6.79 6.59 -9.32
CA GLU A 79 7.57 6.08 -10.44
C GLU A 79 8.06 4.67 -10.09
N VAL A 80 7.45 3.68 -10.73
CA VAL A 80 7.94 2.31 -10.70
C VAL A 80 9.06 2.22 -11.75
N GLY A 81 10.27 2.59 -11.33
CA GLY A 81 11.50 2.34 -12.10
C GLY A 81 11.78 0.86 -12.29
#